data_AF-A0A7K1H6B2-F1
#
_entry.id   AF-A0A7K1H6B2-F1
#
_cell.length_a   1.000
_cell.length_b   1.000
_cell.length_c   1.000
_cell.angle_alpha   90.00
_cell.angle_beta   90.00
_cell.angle_gamma   90.00
#
_symmetry.space_group_name_H-M   'P 1'
#
loop_
_entity.id
_entity.type
_entity.pdbx_description
1 polymer ?
#
loop_
_entity_poly.entity_id
_entity_poly.type
_entity_poly.pdbx_seq_one_letter_code
_entity_poly.pdbx_strand_id
1 'polypeptide(L)'
;MSIGEEPFAVRDDLASRPNFEVTLRGFEKRQVERYVEQVEGRIAALSAERDRAAAHVRELTGKLQAVQSEIAELRQRPAQVDKASFQDVGPMVGQILDLAEKQAAAIIDTHTQRATKLQAEAEKTLANARERTVKALADLEEELAARRAEHEKKYEELRAAADAELAEARERADKLRADGEAAHERAQQEAQRIGEQCRQQIEQARSAAEALTSSARTQIHQEIQATRSKSQQELAQWRATAEEEMAERRAAAEEDLAEQRAAVERELAAQRAAAEQRVSSMIADAQQYSAEIRKRADEQAAEVRRLSDEQAAAAEEQLHAVQLEVGEQRQALAQLHEQLDEAEQQLDEARQTKDATEADLTRLRQLLEETSRELVAESQRLDEVRRAAEAAERHAKETRARVQREAKRVADLAAAAVMAAAAGGGETAEYPMVSGRAGHGGDDPASTVDGQAENADADRGGSDRNGAVGQSGQPRPGSSELGAGLEHGSRPLMDPVARAAAAVAAGGPGGINWFAGQPADQQSDQDDAAAAAGNDTDRAPEPAAN
;
A
#
# COMPACT_ATOMS: atom_id res chain seq x y z
N MET A 1 134.72 -39.70 3.11
CA MET A 1 133.68 -39.55 2.07
C MET A 1 132.62 -38.58 2.59
N SER A 2 131.92 -37.89 1.71
CA SER A 2 130.91 -36.87 2.06
C SER A 2 129.47 -37.42 1.93
N ILE A 3 128.48 -36.55 2.15
CA ILE A 3 127.02 -36.67 1.96
C ILE A 3 126.27 -37.25 3.17
N GLY A 4 125.22 -36.52 3.58
CA GLY A 4 124.40 -36.78 4.77
C GLY A 4 124.08 -35.47 5.49
N GLU A 5 123.24 -34.62 4.87
CA GLU A 5 122.84 -33.31 5.42
C GLU A 5 122.11 -33.46 6.76
N GLU A 6 122.26 -32.49 7.67
CA GLU A 6 121.39 -32.33 8.84
C GLU A 6 120.10 -31.59 8.41
N PRO A 7 118.94 -32.25 8.24
CA PRO A 7 117.74 -31.59 7.72
C PRO A 7 116.91 -30.95 8.84
N PHE A 8 117.26 -31.23 10.10
CA PHE A 8 116.50 -30.93 11.30
C PHE A 8 117.40 -30.42 12.43
N ALA A 9 118.26 -29.44 12.11
CA ALA A 9 118.72 -28.49 13.11
C ALA A 9 117.48 -27.79 13.70
N VAL A 10 117.38 -27.74 15.03
CA VAL A 10 116.18 -27.21 15.71
C VAL A 10 116.05 -25.73 15.41
N ARG A 11 115.07 -25.35 14.59
CA ARG A 11 114.55 -23.99 14.58
C ARG A 11 113.75 -23.80 15.86
N ASP A 12 114.31 -23.04 16.78
CA ASP A 12 113.68 -22.65 18.05
C ASP A 12 112.63 -21.54 17.81
N ASP A 13 111.73 -21.77 16.86
CA ASP A 13 110.66 -20.85 16.43
C ASP A 13 109.48 -20.85 17.42
N LEU A 14 109.77 -20.76 18.73
CA LEU A 14 108.80 -20.65 19.82
C LEU A 14 107.87 -19.42 19.72
N ALA A 15 108.13 -18.53 18.75
CA ALA A 15 107.30 -17.38 18.40
C ALA A 15 106.21 -17.68 17.33
N SER A 16 106.28 -18.81 16.61
CA SER A 16 105.41 -19.11 15.47
C SER A 16 104.38 -20.21 15.75
N ARG A 17 103.42 -19.93 16.64
CA ARG A 17 102.16 -20.72 16.65
C ARG A 17 101.47 -20.59 15.29
N PRO A 18 101.11 -21.67 14.60
CA PRO A 18 100.47 -21.59 13.30
C PRO A 18 99.05 -21.00 13.44
N ASN A 19 98.88 -19.74 13.05
CA ASN A 19 97.57 -19.09 12.96
C ASN A 19 96.80 -19.64 11.75
N PHE A 20 95.95 -20.64 12.00
CA PHE A 20 95.00 -21.13 11.01
C PHE A 20 93.92 -20.09 10.71
N GLU A 21 93.58 -19.90 9.43
CA GLU A 21 92.50 -19.02 9.00
C GLU A 21 91.14 -19.59 9.40
N VAL A 22 90.30 -18.78 10.05
CA VAL A 22 88.98 -19.21 10.55
C VAL A 22 87.90 -18.88 9.54
N THR A 23 87.34 -19.91 8.90
CA THR A 23 86.25 -19.79 7.92
C THR A 23 84.90 -20.20 8.51
N LEU A 24 83.80 -19.81 7.86
CA LEU A 24 82.42 -20.02 8.35
C LEU A 24 82.02 -21.51 8.54
N ARG A 25 82.82 -22.45 8.00
CA ARG A 25 82.71 -23.90 8.23
C ARG A 25 84.11 -24.51 8.34
N GLY A 26 84.81 -24.21 9.44
CA GLY A 26 86.12 -24.79 9.79
C GLY A 26 86.04 -25.92 10.83
N PHE A 27 87.21 -26.48 11.17
CA PHE A 27 87.36 -27.43 12.29
C PHE A 27 87.25 -26.71 13.66
N GLU A 28 86.84 -27.43 14.71
CA GLU A 28 86.75 -26.85 16.05
C GLU A 28 88.15 -26.49 16.58
N LYS A 29 88.37 -25.19 16.86
CA LYS A 29 89.66 -24.67 17.32
C LYS A 29 90.26 -25.47 18.49
N ARG A 30 89.47 -25.81 19.52
CA ARG A 30 89.95 -26.59 20.68
C ARG A 30 90.36 -28.02 20.33
N GLN A 31 89.75 -28.63 19.32
CA GLN A 31 90.12 -29.95 18.83
C GLN A 31 91.44 -29.87 18.05
N VAL A 32 91.62 -28.84 17.23
CA VAL A 32 92.86 -28.57 16.50
C VAL A 32 94.02 -28.26 17.46
N GLU A 33 93.82 -27.39 18.45
CA GLU A 33 94.83 -27.04 19.46
C GLU A 33 95.32 -28.29 20.21
N ARG A 34 94.39 -29.13 20.71
CA ARG A 34 94.73 -30.40 21.39
C ARG A 34 95.44 -31.40 20.47
N TYR A 35 95.11 -31.43 19.18
CA TYR A 35 95.77 -32.31 18.22
C TYR A 35 97.19 -31.83 17.87
N VAL A 36 97.39 -30.51 17.72
CA VAL A 36 98.71 -29.91 17.52
C VAL A 36 99.62 -30.21 18.72
N GLU A 37 99.15 -29.97 19.95
CA GLU A 37 99.87 -30.28 21.19
C GLU A 37 100.25 -31.78 21.27
N GLN A 38 99.35 -32.69 20.87
CA GLN A 38 99.64 -34.12 20.80
C GLN A 38 100.69 -34.47 19.73
N VAL A 39 100.72 -33.76 18.60
CA VAL A 39 101.71 -33.97 17.52
C VAL A 39 103.08 -33.40 17.93
N GLU A 40 103.13 -32.22 18.53
CA GLU A 40 104.35 -31.62 19.08
C GLU A 40 105.00 -32.53 20.13
N GLY A 41 104.21 -33.08 21.07
CA GLY A 41 104.69 -34.07 22.04
C GLY A 41 105.25 -35.36 21.40
N ARG A 42 104.66 -35.83 20.30
CA ARG A 42 105.19 -36.98 19.52
C ARG A 42 106.50 -36.64 18.81
N ILE A 43 106.61 -35.44 18.23
CA ILE A 43 107.85 -34.97 17.57
C ILE A 43 108.99 -34.87 18.58
N ALA A 44 108.72 -34.34 19.78
CA ALA A 44 109.70 -34.28 20.87
C ALA A 44 110.17 -35.68 21.30
N ALA A 45 109.25 -36.63 21.47
CA ALA A 45 109.59 -38.01 21.84
C ALA A 45 110.46 -38.72 20.77
N LEU A 46 110.07 -38.64 19.49
CA LEU A 46 110.83 -39.21 18.37
C LEU A 46 112.21 -38.56 18.21
N SER A 47 112.34 -37.27 18.49
CA SER A 47 113.63 -36.56 18.47
C SER A 47 114.55 -37.07 19.59
N ALA A 48 114.03 -37.27 20.80
CA ALA A 48 114.79 -37.85 21.90
C ALA A 48 115.22 -39.31 21.64
N GLU A 49 114.40 -40.09 20.92
CA GLU A 49 114.75 -41.46 20.50
C GLU A 49 115.84 -41.48 19.41
N ARG A 50 115.74 -40.61 18.40
CA ARG A 50 116.80 -40.35 17.40
C ARG A 50 118.14 -40.07 18.08
N ASP A 51 118.14 -39.19 19.09
CA ASP A 51 119.38 -38.73 19.73
C ASP A 51 120.04 -39.82 20.59
N ARG A 52 119.24 -40.66 21.27
CA ARG A 52 119.73 -41.89 21.94
C ARG A 52 120.35 -42.86 20.94
N ALA A 53 119.68 -43.12 19.81
CA ALA A 53 120.20 -44.01 18.77
C ALA A 53 121.51 -43.47 18.17
N ALA A 54 121.57 -42.17 17.87
CA ALA A 54 122.78 -41.51 17.37
C ALA A 54 123.93 -41.52 18.39
N ALA A 55 123.66 -41.51 19.70
CA ALA A 55 124.68 -41.71 20.74
C ALA A 55 125.22 -43.15 20.75
N HIS A 56 124.34 -44.15 20.66
CA HIS A 56 124.75 -45.56 20.67
C HIS A 56 125.56 -45.96 19.43
N VAL A 57 125.25 -45.42 18.24
CA VAL A 57 126.08 -45.62 17.03
C VAL A 57 127.51 -45.08 17.22
N ARG A 58 127.68 -43.94 17.90
CA ARG A 58 129.00 -43.38 18.24
C ARG A 58 129.75 -44.27 19.24
N GLU A 59 129.06 -44.78 20.25
CA GLU A 59 129.61 -45.70 21.25
C GLU A 59 130.14 -47.01 20.62
N LEU A 60 129.33 -47.65 19.75
CA LEU A 60 129.72 -48.87 19.04
C LEU A 60 130.91 -48.63 18.11
N THR A 61 130.96 -47.47 17.46
CA THR A 61 132.09 -47.07 16.60
C THR A 61 133.41 -47.00 17.39
N GLY A 62 133.39 -46.44 18.60
CA GLY A 62 134.56 -46.39 19.49
C GLY A 62 135.04 -47.77 19.94
N LYS A 63 134.12 -48.67 20.29
CA LYS A 63 134.43 -50.07 20.66
C LYS A 63 135.12 -50.82 19.52
N LEU A 64 134.68 -50.59 18.28
CA LEU A 64 135.27 -51.22 17.09
C LEU A 64 136.73 -50.78 16.86
N GLN A 65 137.07 -49.51 17.15
CA GLN A 65 138.45 -49.00 17.05
C GLN A 65 139.37 -49.60 18.13
N ALA A 66 138.89 -49.80 19.36
CA ALA A 66 139.69 -50.39 20.43
C ALA A 66 140.13 -51.84 20.09
N VAL A 67 139.20 -52.69 19.64
CA VAL A 67 139.50 -54.08 19.26
C VAL A 67 140.52 -54.17 18.12
N GLN A 68 140.55 -53.20 17.21
CA GLN A 68 141.56 -53.15 16.15
C GLN A 68 142.99 -52.90 16.67
N SER A 69 143.15 -52.20 17.80
CA SER A 69 144.47 -52.00 18.42
C SER A 69 145.00 -53.24 19.16
N GLU A 70 144.15 -53.95 19.91
CA GLU A 70 144.56 -55.16 20.66
C GLU A 70 145.10 -56.27 19.74
N ILE A 71 144.48 -56.44 18.56
CA ILE A 71 144.89 -57.41 17.54
C ILE A 71 146.27 -57.07 16.93
N ALA A 72 146.69 -55.81 16.97
CA ALA A 72 148.02 -55.41 16.50
C ALA A 72 149.12 -55.74 17.53
N GLU A 73 148.86 -55.57 18.82
CA GLU A 73 149.84 -55.79 19.90
C GLU A 73 150.19 -57.27 20.08
N LEU A 74 149.18 -58.16 20.08
CA LEU A 74 149.37 -59.61 20.27
C LEU A 74 150.26 -60.28 19.20
N ARG A 75 150.54 -59.62 18.08
CA ARG A 75 151.34 -60.16 16.97
C ARG A 75 152.87 -60.00 17.13
N GLN A 76 153.37 -59.38 18.20
CA GLN A 76 154.78 -58.97 18.33
C GLN A 76 155.69 -59.82 19.24
N ARG A 77 155.29 -61.02 19.73
CA ARG A 77 156.10 -61.81 20.69
C ARG A 77 156.40 -63.27 20.30
N PRO A 78 157.67 -63.66 20.11
CA PRO A 78 158.17 -65.05 20.10
C PRO A 78 158.88 -65.45 21.42
N ALA A 79 159.23 -66.73 21.59
CA ALA A 79 159.83 -67.27 22.82
C ALA A 79 160.93 -68.35 22.57
N GLN A 80 161.77 -68.61 23.59
CA GLN A 80 162.82 -69.65 23.61
C GLN A 80 162.97 -70.28 25.01
N VAL A 81 163.31 -71.58 25.08
CA VAL A 81 163.90 -72.27 26.24
C VAL A 81 164.83 -73.37 25.71
N ASP A 82 165.95 -73.61 26.40
CA ASP A 82 166.91 -74.70 26.11
C ASP A 82 167.52 -75.22 27.44
N LYS A 83 167.99 -76.48 27.49
CA LYS A 83 168.74 -77.05 28.64
C LYS A 83 169.34 -78.44 28.37
N ALA A 84 170.60 -78.63 28.77
CA ALA A 84 171.34 -79.88 28.71
C ALA A 84 171.54 -80.51 30.11
N SER A 85 171.99 -81.78 30.14
CA SER A 85 172.38 -82.53 31.35
C SER A 85 173.89 -82.68 31.47
N PHE A 86 174.38 -82.98 32.68
CA PHE A 86 175.75 -83.40 32.95
C PHE A 86 175.75 -84.73 33.73
N GLN A 87 176.85 -85.46 33.61
CA GLN A 87 177.03 -86.84 34.06
C GLN A 87 178.36 -86.95 34.85
N ASP A 88 178.57 -88.07 35.55
CA ASP A 88 179.77 -88.45 36.33
C ASP A 88 179.91 -87.92 37.77
N VAL A 89 179.28 -88.61 38.75
CA VAL A 89 179.82 -88.73 40.11
C VAL A 89 179.58 -90.14 40.67
N GLY A 90 180.60 -90.73 41.32
CA GLY A 90 180.62 -92.14 41.77
C GLY A 90 179.85 -92.45 43.08
N PRO A 91 180.06 -93.64 43.70
CA PRO A 91 179.11 -94.27 44.65
C PRO A 91 178.82 -93.52 45.97
N MET A 92 179.60 -92.51 46.37
CA MET A 92 179.17 -91.60 47.45
C MET A 92 177.98 -90.73 47.00
N VAL A 93 177.92 -90.36 45.72
CA VAL A 93 176.70 -89.82 45.10
C VAL A 93 175.64 -90.89 44.87
N GLY A 94 175.97 -92.18 44.91
CA GLY A 94 174.95 -93.23 45.14
C GLY A 94 174.22 -93.01 46.46
N GLN A 95 174.94 -92.83 47.57
CA GLN A 95 174.33 -92.53 48.88
C GLN A 95 173.69 -91.13 48.96
N ILE A 96 174.27 -90.12 48.30
CA ILE A 96 173.65 -88.78 48.23
C ILE A 96 172.41 -88.79 47.34
N LEU A 97 172.35 -89.60 46.27
CA LEU A 97 171.12 -89.81 45.47
C LEU A 97 170.08 -90.59 46.27
N ASP A 98 170.45 -91.67 46.95
CA ASP A 98 169.57 -92.41 47.87
C ASP A 98 168.93 -91.50 48.94
N LEU A 99 169.72 -90.55 49.47
CA LEU A 99 169.29 -89.62 50.51
C LEU A 99 168.56 -88.42 49.93
N ALA A 100 168.96 -87.93 48.75
CA ALA A 100 168.26 -86.88 48.00
C ALA A 100 166.96 -87.38 47.38
N GLU A 101 166.82 -88.67 47.06
CA GLU A 101 165.59 -89.33 46.62
C GLU A 101 164.65 -89.51 47.82
N LYS A 102 165.14 -89.92 48.99
CA LYS A 102 164.36 -89.92 50.23
C LYS A 102 163.93 -88.49 50.63
N GLN A 103 164.78 -87.49 50.43
CA GLN A 103 164.42 -86.07 50.63
C GLN A 103 163.45 -85.58 49.56
N ALA A 104 163.63 -85.94 48.29
CA ALA A 104 162.73 -85.56 47.20
C ALA A 104 161.35 -86.22 47.37
N ALA A 105 161.29 -87.48 47.78
CA ALA A 105 160.06 -88.16 48.18
C ALA A 105 159.40 -87.44 49.36
N ALA A 106 160.13 -87.10 50.43
CA ALA A 106 159.58 -86.33 51.55
C ALA A 106 159.12 -84.90 51.14
N ILE A 107 159.79 -84.27 50.18
CA ILE A 107 159.38 -82.99 49.58
C ILE A 107 158.11 -83.18 48.74
N ILE A 108 158.03 -84.21 47.90
CA ILE A 108 156.86 -84.54 47.09
C ILE A 108 155.67 -84.88 48.00
N ASP A 109 155.86 -85.69 49.04
CA ASP A 109 154.84 -86.04 50.02
C ASP A 109 154.36 -84.80 50.79
N THR A 110 155.26 -83.95 51.27
CA THR A 110 154.85 -82.71 51.96
C THR A 110 154.21 -81.69 51.03
N HIS A 111 154.60 -81.63 49.75
CA HIS A 111 153.98 -80.75 48.76
C HIS A 111 152.65 -81.28 48.22
N THR A 112 152.48 -82.60 48.05
CA THR A 112 151.18 -83.21 47.71
C THR A 112 150.21 -83.16 48.88
N GLN A 113 150.66 -83.36 50.12
CA GLN A 113 149.87 -83.10 51.33
C GLN A 113 149.47 -81.62 51.48
N ARG A 114 150.33 -80.67 51.08
CA ARG A 114 149.97 -79.24 51.02
C ARG A 114 148.97 -78.94 49.90
N ALA A 115 149.19 -79.49 48.70
CA ALA A 115 148.32 -79.30 47.54
C ALA A 115 146.92 -79.87 47.80
N THR A 116 146.81 -81.08 48.33
CA THR A 116 145.52 -81.70 48.69
C THR A 116 144.79 -80.96 49.81
N LYS A 117 145.52 -80.41 50.81
CA LYS A 117 144.92 -79.52 51.82
C LYS A 117 144.37 -78.23 51.19
N LEU A 118 145.17 -77.55 50.37
CA LEU A 118 144.74 -76.34 49.67
C LEU A 118 143.58 -76.60 48.68
N GLN A 119 143.55 -77.76 48.03
CA GLN A 119 142.43 -78.21 47.20
C GLN A 119 141.18 -78.44 48.05
N ALA A 120 141.26 -79.16 49.16
CA ALA A 120 140.13 -79.36 50.07
C ALA A 120 139.63 -78.04 50.70
N GLU A 121 140.52 -77.08 50.97
CA GLU A 121 140.17 -75.72 51.42
C GLU A 121 139.50 -74.89 50.31
N ALA A 122 139.98 -74.99 49.06
CA ALA A 122 139.36 -74.36 47.89
C ALA A 122 137.99 -74.96 47.56
N GLU A 123 137.85 -76.28 47.59
CA GLU A 123 136.57 -76.99 47.41
C GLU A 123 135.59 -76.65 48.52
N LYS A 124 136.03 -76.60 49.79
CA LYS A 124 135.21 -76.19 50.93
C LYS A 124 134.77 -74.73 50.83
N THR A 125 135.64 -73.81 50.41
CA THR A 125 135.26 -72.40 50.22
C THR A 125 134.33 -72.22 49.02
N LEU A 126 134.53 -72.96 47.93
CA LEU A 126 133.62 -72.99 46.77
C LEU A 126 132.25 -73.59 47.13
N ALA A 127 132.21 -74.66 47.92
CA ALA A 127 130.97 -75.26 48.42
C ALA A 127 130.21 -74.29 49.34
N ASN A 128 130.90 -73.68 50.31
CA ASN A 128 130.32 -72.64 51.18
C ASN A 128 129.82 -71.42 50.38
N ALA A 129 130.52 -71.01 49.33
CA ALA A 129 130.10 -69.93 48.46
C ALA A 129 128.83 -70.30 47.66
N ARG A 130 128.79 -71.51 47.09
CA ARG A 130 127.60 -72.05 46.39
C ARG A 130 126.39 -72.15 47.31
N GLU A 131 126.57 -72.68 48.52
CA GLU A 131 125.50 -72.78 49.53
C GLU A 131 124.96 -71.38 49.89
N ARG A 132 125.85 -70.40 50.09
CA ARG A 132 125.44 -69.00 50.32
C ARG A 132 124.69 -68.40 49.13
N THR A 133 125.09 -68.66 47.89
CA THR A 133 124.35 -68.17 46.71
C THR A 133 122.99 -68.85 46.56
N VAL A 134 122.87 -70.15 46.87
CA VAL A 134 121.58 -70.85 46.83
C VAL A 134 120.64 -70.32 47.91
N LYS A 135 121.15 -70.07 49.13
CA LYS A 135 120.38 -69.42 50.20
C LYS A 135 119.94 -68.02 49.80
N ALA A 136 120.87 -67.15 49.40
CA ALA A 136 120.53 -65.79 49.00
C ALA A 136 119.54 -65.72 47.81
N LEU A 137 119.56 -66.69 46.88
CA LEU A 137 118.55 -66.80 45.83
C LEU A 137 117.18 -67.23 46.39
N ALA A 138 117.14 -68.21 47.28
CA ALA A 138 115.89 -68.63 47.94
C ALA A 138 115.29 -67.50 48.82
N ASP A 139 116.13 -66.80 49.58
CA ASP A 139 115.75 -65.64 50.41
C ASP A 139 115.14 -64.52 49.54
N LEU A 140 115.74 -64.25 48.37
CA LEU A 140 115.22 -63.28 47.39
C LEU A 140 113.95 -63.76 46.67
N GLU A 141 113.82 -65.05 46.38
CA GLU A 141 112.59 -65.63 45.83
C GLU A 141 111.43 -65.55 46.83
N GLU A 142 111.69 -65.77 48.13
CA GLU A 142 110.72 -65.58 49.21
C GLU A 142 110.35 -64.09 49.37
N GLU A 143 111.32 -63.16 49.39
CA GLU A 143 111.02 -61.72 49.39
C GLU A 143 110.15 -61.29 48.19
N LEU A 144 110.43 -61.80 46.99
CA LEU A 144 109.67 -61.48 45.79
C LEU A 144 108.27 -62.12 45.79
N ALA A 145 108.13 -63.33 46.34
CA ALA A 145 106.82 -63.96 46.54
C ALA A 145 105.98 -63.20 47.58
N ALA A 146 106.59 -62.81 48.70
CA ALA A 146 105.94 -62.01 49.75
C ALA A 146 105.48 -60.65 49.21
N ARG A 147 106.34 -59.92 48.49
CA ARG A 147 105.97 -58.64 47.84
C ARG A 147 104.85 -58.81 46.83
N ARG A 148 104.86 -59.87 46.00
CA ARG A 148 103.75 -60.17 45.06
C ARG A 148 102.44 -60.40 45.81
N ALA A 149 102.43 -61.26 46.83
CA ALA A 149 101.24 -61.53 47.63
C ALA A 149 100.74 -60.29 48.40
N GLU A 150 101.63 -59.39 48.83
CA GLU A 150 101.25 -58.08 49.38
C GLU A 150 100.61 -57.16 48.34
N HIS A 151 101.16 -57.11 47.12
CA HIS A 151 100.59 -56.30 46.04
C HIS A 151 99.24 -56.85 45.59
N GLU A 152 99.10 -58.17 45.42
CA GLU A 152 97.85 -58.83 45.07
C GLU A 152 96.76 -58.53 46.11
N LYS A 153 97.04 -58.69 47.40
CA LYS A 153 96.11 -58.29 48.48
C LYS A 153 95.71 -56.82 48.40
N LYS A 154 96.67 -55.90 48.23
CA LYS A 154 96.38 -54.46 48.12
C LYS A 154 95.54 -54.13 46.88
N TYR A 155 95.74 -54.85 45.76
CA TYR A 155 94.89 -54.72 44.58
C TYR A 155 93.49 -55.30 44.78
N GLU A 156 93.35 -56.42 45.50
CA GLU A 156 92.05 -56.99 45.88
C GLU A 156 91.29 -56.09 46.87
N GLU A 157 91.97 -55.52 47.87
CA GLU A 157 91.43 -54.54 48.82
C GLU A 157 90.95 -53.27 48.11
N LEU A 158 91.80 -52.67 47.26
CA LEU A 158 91.44 -51.48 46.48
C LEU A 158 90.29 -51.75 45.50
N ARG A 159 90.26 -52.95 44.90
CA ARG A 159 89.16 -53.37 44.03
C ARG A 159 87.86 -53.57 44.81
N ALA A 160 87.90 -54.27 45.94
CA ALA A 160 86.72 -54.48 46.77
C ALA A 160 86.14 -53.16 47.30
N ALA A 161 87.01 -52.21 47.68
CA ALA A 161 86.60 -50.85 48.04
C ALA A 161 85.96 -50.10 46.85
N ALA A 162 86.54 -50.18 45.65
CA ALA A 162 85.97 -49.56 44.45
C ALA A 162 84.63 -50.19 44.02
N ASP A 163 84.52 -51.52 44.06
CA ASP A 163 83.29 -52.26 43.75
C ASP A 163 82.19 -51.96 44.81
N ALA A 164 82.56 -51.73 46.08
CA ALA A 164 81.64 -51.30 47.14
C ALA A 164 81.17 -49.84 46.97
N GLU A 165 82.07 -48.88 46.73
CA GLU A 165 81.70 -47.49 46.45
C GLU A 165 80.82 -47.36 45.19
N LEU A 166 81.07 -48.19 44.16
CA LEU A 166 80.21 -48.29 42.99
C LEU A 166 78.83 -48.88 43.30
N ALA A 167 78.73 -49.80 44.26
CA ALA A 167 77.44 -50.33 44.73
C ALA A 167 76.66 -49.27 45.52
N GLU A 168 77.31 -48.57 46.47
CA GLU A 168 76.66 -47.50 47.23
C GLU A 168 76.28 -46.30 46.34
N ALA A 169 77.13 -45.92 45.37
CA ALA A 169 76.81 -44.86 44.40
C ALA A 169 75.60 -45.22 43.53
N ARG A 170 75.44 -46.50 43.15
CA ARG A 170 74.23 -47.00 42.46
C ARG A 170 73.03 -46.96 43.37
N GLU A 171 73.12 -47.46 44.61
CA GLU A 171 72.00 -47.43 45.55
C GLU A 171 71.52 -46.00 45.85
N ARG A 172 72.46 -45.04 45.99
CA ARG A 172 72.16 -43.61 46.13
C ARG A 172 71.46 -43.05 44.88
N ALA A 173 71.93 -43.38 43.68
CA ALA A 173 71.31 -42.95 42.43
C ALA A 173 69.92 -43.56 42.21
N ASP A 174 69.74 -44.83 42.59
CA ASP A 174 68.47 -45.55 42.46
C ASP A 174 67.42 -45.02 43.44
N LYS A 175 67.82 -44.70 44.68
CA LYS A 175 66.98 -43.98 45.66
C LYS A 175 66.58 -42.61 45.13
N LEU A 176 67.52 -41.80 44.65
CA LEU A 176 67.23 -40.46 44.10
C LEU A 176 66.28 -40.51 42.88
N ARG A 177 66.37 -41.57 42.05
CA ARG A 177 65.41 -41.79 40.96
C ARG A 177 64.03 -42.17 41.50
N ALA A 178 63.93 -43.12 42.43
CA ALA A 178 62.66 -43.51 43.04
C ALA A 178 61.98 -42.36 43.80
N ASP A 179 62.74 -41.56 44.55
CA ASP A 179 62.24 -40.37 45.25
C ASP A 179 61.76 -39.29 44.26
N GLY A 180 62.49 -39.10 43.15
CA GLY A 180 62.13 -38.18 42.07
C GLY A 180 60.89 -38.61 41.30
N GLU A 181 60.78 -39.90 40.96
CA GLU A 181 59.61 -40.52 40.33
C GLU A 181 58.39 -40.40 41.25
N ALA A 182 58.50 -40.77 42.53
CA ALA A 182 57.44 -40.63 43.52
C ALA A 182 57.06 -39.16 43.80
N ALA A 183 57.99 -38.21 43.71
CA ALA A 183 57.69 -36.78 43.79
C ALA A 183 56.95 -36.28 42.55
N HIS A 184 57.34 -36.76 41.36
CA HIS A 184 56.67 -36.43 40.10
C HIS A 184 55.24 -36.99 40.05
N GLU A 185 55.02 -38.24 40.47
CA GLU A 185 53.67 -38.82 40.58
C GLU A 185 52.77 -38.03 41.54
N ARG A 186 53.29 -37.62 42.71
CA ARG A 186 52.56 -36.76 43.65
C ARG A 186 52.19 -35.42 43.01
N ALA A 187 53.14 -34.75 42.34
CA ALA A 187 52.87 -33.50 41.62
C ALA A 187 51.84 -33.67 40.49
N GLN A 188 51.86 -34.78 39.76
CA GLN A 188 50.82 -35.10 38.76
C GLN A 188 49.44 -35.30 39.41
N GLN A 189 49.36 -36.06 40.50
CA GLN A 189 48.10 -36.32 41.21
C GLN A 189 47.52 -35.04 41.82
N GLU A 190 48.36 -34.16 42.38
CA GLU A 190 47.95 -32.85 42.88
C GLU A 190 47.48 -31.93 41.74
N ALA A 191 48.20 -31.88 40.61
CA ALA A 191 47.79 -31.11 39.44
C ALA A 191 46.46 -31.62 38.83
N GLN A 192 46.25 -32.94 38.77
CA GLN A 192 44.99 -33.55 38.37
C GLN A 192 43.86 -33.17 39.32
N ARG A 193 44.06 -33.33 40.64
CA ARG A 193 43.09 -32.98 41.68
C ARG A 193 42.71 -31.50 41.63
N ILE A 194 43.68 -30.60 41.47
CA ILE A 194 43.43 -29.16 41.34
C ILE A 194 42.67 -28.88 40.03
N GLY A 195 43.05 -29.50 38.91
CA GLY A 195 42.34 -29.38 37.63
C GLY A 195 40.89 -29.86 37.69
N GLU A 196 40.60 -30.95 38.41
CA GLU A 196 39.25 -31.43 38.68
C GLU A 196 38.46 -30.49 39.58
N GLN A 197 39.07 -29.98 40.67
CA GLN A 197 38.44 -29.02 41.57
C GLN A 197 38.11 -27.70 40.85
N CYS A 198 39.02 -27.17 40.03
CA CYS A 198 38.76 -26.01 39.19
C CYS A 198 37.65 -26.27 38.17
N ARG A 199 37.63 -27.45 37.52
CA ARG A 199 36.55 -27.83 36.60
C ARG A 199 35.19 -27.91 37.31
N GLN A 200 35.14 -28.49 38.50
CA GLN A 200 33.92 -28.54 39.32
C GLN A 200 33.45 -27.15 39.76
N GLN A 201 34.37 -26.27 40.18
CA GLN A 201 34.04 -24.88 40.54
C GLN A 201 33.53 -24.07 39.35
N ILE A 202 34.13 -24.24 38.17
CA ILE A 202 33.66 -23.60 36.93
C ILE A 202 32.24 -24.08 36.57
N GLU A 203 31.97 -25.38 36.65
CA GLU A 203 30.64 -25.93 36.34
C GLU A 203 29.57 -25.52 37.38
N GLN A 204 29.95 -25.42 38.66
CA GLN A 204 29.09 -24.88 39.72
C GLN A 204 28.80 -23.38 39.52
N ALA A 205 29.81 -22.58 39.21
CA ALA A 205 29.64 -21.16 38.92
C ALA A 205 28.80 -20.93 37.66
N ARG A 206 29.01 -21.75 36.63
CA ARG A 206 28.24 -21.74 35.38
C ARG A 206 26.77 -22.09 35.63
N SER A 207 26.49 -23.22 36.25
CA SER A 207 25.10 -23.66 36.52
C SER A 207 24.37 -22.69 37.46
N ALA A 208 25.06 -22.07 38.42
CA ALA A 208 24.51 -20.98 39.22
C ALA A 208 24.20 -19.73 38.38
N ALA A 209 25.10 -19.32 37.47
CA ALA A 209 24.86 -18.18 36.58
C ALA A 209 23.72 -18.43 35.58
N GLU A 210 23.63 -19.64 35.02
CA GLU A 210 22.53 -20.06 34.14
C GLU A 210 21.19 -20.11 34.91
N ALA A 211 21.17 -20.60 36.15
CA ALA A 211 20.00 -20.59 37.01
C ALA A 211 19.55 -19.16 37.39
N LEU A 212 20.48 -18.27 37.76
CA LEU A 212 20.19 -16.85 38.03
C LEU A 212 19.65 -16.13 36.78
N THR A 213 20.26 -16.38 35.61
CA THR A 213 19.81 -15.80 34.32
C THR A 213 18.41 -16.30 33.94
N SER A 214 18.13 -17.59 34.15
CA SER A 214 16.81 -18.19 33.94
C SER A 214 15.76 -17.59 34.90
N SER A 215 16.10 -17.47 36.18
CA SER A 215 15.25 -16.85 37.20
C SER A 215 14.93 -15.39 36.84
N ALA A 216 15.94 -14.56 36.59
CA ALA A 216 15.75 -13.17 36.18
C ALA A 216 14.91 -13.04 34.90
N ARG A 217 15.11 -13.92 33.90
CA ARG A 217 14.30 -13.95 32.68
C ARG A 217 12.84 -14.31 32.94
N THR A 218 12.56 -15.23 33.86
CA THR A 218 11.16 -15.57 34.23
C THR A 218 10.50 -14.46 35.05
N GLN A 219 11.24 -13.81 35.96
CA GLN A 219 10.78 -12.64 36.73
C GLN A 219 10.44 -11.47 35.79
N ILE A 220 11.36 -11.06 34.91
CA ILE A 220 11.13 -10.01 33.90
C ILE A 220 9.92 -10.36 33.01
N HIS A 221 9.75 -11.63 32.62
CA HIS A 221 8.57 -12.02 31.86
C HIS A 221 7.28 -11.88 32.67
N GLN A 222 7.26 -12.28 33.94
CA GLN A 222 6.10 -12.12 34.83
C GLN A 222 5.76 -10.64 35.06
N GLU A 223 6.76 -9.78 35.26
CA GLU A 223 6.58 -8.33 35.39
C GLU A 223 6.04 -7.69 34.10
N ILE A 224 6.53 -8.10 32.93
CA ILE A 224 6.01 -7.65 31.63
C ILE A 224 4.56 -8.10 31.43
N GLN A 225 4.19 -9.33 31.81
CA GLN A 225 2.80 -9.78 31.72
C GLN A 225 1.89 -9.06 32.74
N ALA A 226 2.37 -8.81 33.95
CA ALA A 226 1.62 -8.12 35.01
C ALA A 226 1.43 -6.62 34.72
N THR A 227 2.43 -5.95 34.13
CA THR A 227 2.30 -4.55 33.67
C THR A 227 1.40 -4.47 32.44
N ARG A 228 1.50 -5.43 31.51
CA ARG A 228 0.58 -5.55 30.37
C ARG A 228 -0.87 -5.78 30.81
N SER A 229 -1.12 -6.66 31.77
CA SER A 229 -2.49 -6.93 32.25
C SER A 229 -3.07 -5.74 33.01
N LYS A 230 -2.28 -5.03 33.83
CA LYS A 230 -2.67 -3.75 34.45
C LYS A 230 -3.02 -2.69 33.41
N SER A 231 -2.15 -2.45 32.44
CA SER A 231 -2.41 -1.50 31.36
C SER A 231 -3.65 -1.88 30.52
N GLN A 232 -3.91 -3.17 30.30
CA GLN A 232 -5.14 -3.65 29.68
C GLN A 232 -6.39 -3.43 30.55
N GLN A 233 -6.29 -3.58 31.87
CA GLN A 233 -7.37 -3.28 32.82
C GLN A 233 -7.66 -1.78 32.88
N GLU A 234 -6.63 -0.94 32.97
CA GLU A 234 -6.73 0.52 32.91
C GLU A 234 -7.37 0.96 31.58
N LEU A 235 -6.93 0.44 30.44
CA LEU A 235 -7.53 0.73 29.13
C LEU A 235 -8.98 0.22 29.00
N ALA A 236 -9.36 -0.86 29.69
CA ALA A 236 -10.74 -1.32 29.75
C ALA A 236 -11.60 -0.41 30.65
N GLN A 237 -11.06 0.06 31.77
CA GLN A 237 -11.73 1.03 32.65
C GLN A 237 -11.95 2.37 31.93
N TRP A 238 -10.91 2.94 31.30
CA TRP A 238 -11.02 4.17 30.50
C TRP A 238 -12.01 4.07 29.34
N ARG A 239 -12.20 2.86 28.77
CA ARG A 239 -13.23 2.61 27.76
C ARG A 239 -14.63 2.55 28.39
N ALA A 240 -14.80 1.82 29.49
CA ALA A 240 -16.07 1.76 30.19
C ALA A 240 -16.55 3.14 30.64
N THR A 241 -15.68 3.94 31.27
CA THR A 241 -16.04 5.31 31.69
C THR A 241 -16.32 6.24 30.51
N ALA A 242 -15.62 6.08 29.38
CA ALA A 242 -15.90 6.86 28.17
C ALA A 242 -17.21 6.41 27.47
N GLU A 243 -17.55 5.12 27.52
CA GLU A 243 -18.81 4.59 27.02
C GLU A 243 -19.99 5.01 27.92
N GLU A 244 -19.79 5.07 29.24
CA GLU A 244 -20.72 5.63 30.23
C GLU A 244 -20.93 7.14 30.00
N GLU A 245 -19.87 7.97 29.97
CA GLU A 245 -19.98 9.40 29.65
C GLU A 245 -20.69 9.66 28.31
N MET A 246 -20.45 8.82 27.30
CA MET A 246 -21.09 8.96 25.99
C MET A 246 -22.53 8.42 25.96
N ALA A 247 -22.90 7.52 26.87
CA ALA A 247 -24.29 7.12 27.10
C ALA A 247 -25.05 8.22 27.85
N GLU A 248 -24.47 8.80 28.91
CA GLU A 248 -25.04 9.94 29.65
C GLU A 248 -25.26 11.16 28.74
N ARG A 249 -24.25 11.55 27.94
CA ARG A 249 -24.38 12.64 26.95
C ARG A 249 -25.44 12.37 25.88
N ARG A 250 -25.68 11.11 25.52
CA ARG A 250 -26.77 10.74 24.59
C ARG A 250 -28.13 10.80 25.28
N ALA A 251 -28.25 10.26 26.48
CA ALA A 251 -29.49 10.30 27.25
C ALA A 251 -29.94 11.74 27.53
N ALA A 252 -29.02 12.61 27.95
CA ALA A 252 -29.29 14.03 28.14
C ALA A 252 -29.71 14.73 26.84
N ALA A 253 -29.05 14.45 25.71
CA ALA A 253 -29.44 15.00 24.41
C ALA A 253 -30.78 14.45 23.88
N GLU A 254 -31.13 13.21 24.21
CA GLU A 254 -32.45 12.62 23.91
C GLU A 254 -33.55 13.21 24.80
N GLU A 255 -33.25 13.52 26.05
CA GLU A 255 -34.13 14.26 26.98
C GLU A 255 -34.34 15.71 26.53
N ASP A 256 -33.28 16.46 26.24
CA ASP A 256 -33.33 17.81 25.64
C ASP A 256 -34.21 17.83 24.37
N LEU A 257 -34.04 16.85 23.48
CA LEU A 257 -34.83 16.74 22.25
C LEU A 257 -36.29 16.33 22.53
N ALA A 258 -36.55 15.55 23.58
CA ALA A 258 -37.91 15.23 24.01
C ALA A 258 -38.62 16.44 24.64
N GLU A 259 -37.91 17.22 25.46
CA GLU A 259 -38.42 18.49 26.02
C GLU A 259 -38.71 19.51 24.92
N GLN A 260 -37.79 19.69 23.96
CA GLN A 260 -37.98 20.59 22.81
C GLN A 260 -39.17 20.16 21.95
N ARG A 261 -39.33 18.85 21.67
CA ARG A 261 -40.51 18.32 20.97
C ARG A 261 -41.79 18.60 21.75
N ALA A 262 -41.82 18.31 23.05
CA ALA A 262 -42.97 18.55 23.90
C ALA A 262 -43.29 20.06 24.05
N ALA A 263 -42.29 20.95 23.99
CA ALA A 263 -42.49 22.39 23.94
C ALA A 263 -43.15 22.81 22.61
N VAL A 264 -42.59 22.38 21.48
CA VAL A 264 -43.14 22.67 20.14
C VAL A 264 -44.54 22.08 19.96
N GLU A 265 -44.83 20.89 20.51
CA GLU A 265 -46.17 20.31 20.50
C GLU A 265 -47.17 21.11 21.34
N ARG A 266 -46.78 21.60 22.53
CA ARG A 266 -47.61 22.50 23.35
C ARG A 266 -47.85 23.85 22.65
N GLU A 267 -46.82 24.43 22.04
CA GLU A 267 -46.96 25.66 21.25
C GLU A 267 -47.89 25.46 20.04
N LEU A 268 -47.72 24.37 19.30
CA LEU A 268 -48.56 24.05 18.15
C LEU A 268 -50.01 23.76 18.57
N ALA A 269 -50.22 23.10 19.71
CA ALA A 269 -51.55 22.90 20.30
C ALA A 269 -52.19 24.24 20.74
N ALA A 270 -51.42 25.13 21.37
CA ALA A 270 -51.89 26.47 21.74
C ALA A 270 -52.20 27.34 20.50
N GLN A 271 -51.37 27.29 19.46
CA GLN A 271 -51.61 27.97 18.19
C GLN A 271 -52.85 27.43 17.48
N ARG A 272 -53.08 26.11 17.50
CA ARG A 272 -54.30 25.46 16.98
C ARG A 272 -55.53 25.91 17.77
N ALA A 273 -55.51 25.81 19.10
CA ALA A 273 -56.62 26.27 19.94
C ALA A 273 -56.91 27.77 19.74
N ALA A 274 -55.90 28.62 19.60
CA ALA A 274 -56.06 30.04 19.31
C ALA A 274 -56.51 30.32 17.86
N ALA A 275 -56.26 29.42 16.91
CA ALA A 275 -56.81 29.49 15.55
C ALA A 275 -58.27 29.02 15.52
N GLU A 276 -58.59 27.91 16.18
CA GLU A 276 -59.95 27.38 16.38
C GLU A 276 -60.84 28.41 17.10
N GLN A 277 -60.33 29.06 18.14
CA GLN A 277 -61.04 30.16 18.82
C GLN A 277 -61.34 31.32 17.86
N ARG A 278 -60.35 31.81 17.09
CA ARG A 278 -60.55 32.88 16.09
C ARG A 278 -61.50 32.48 14.96
N VAL A 279 -61.48 31.23 14.53
CA VAL A 279 -62.44 30.69 13.55
C VAL A 279 -63.83 30.60 14.17
N SER A 280 -63.96 30.17 15.44
CA SER A 280 -65.25 30.09 16.12
C SER A 280 -65.85 31.47 16.40
N SER A 281 -65.04 32.48 16.74
CA SER A 281 -65.50 33.86 16.89
C SER A 281 -65.91 34.41 15.52
N MET A 282 -65.08 34.27 14.48
CA MET A 282 -65.42 34.73 13.13
C MET A 282 -66.67 34.03 12.56
N ILE A 283 -66.93 32.76 12.91
CA ILE A 283 -68.18 32.07 12.60
C ILE A 283 -69.35 32.64 13.42
N ALA A 284 -69.18 32.93 14.70
CA ALA A 284 -70.21 33.56 15.53
C ALA A 284 -70.55 34.98 15.05
N ASP A 285 -69.54 35.78 14.70
CA ASP A 285 -69.66 37.12 14.13
C ASP A 285 -70.37 37.07 12.77
N ALA A 286 -69.98 36.12 11.90
CA ALA A 286 -70.65 35.90 10.61
C ALA A 286 -72.10 35.38 10.79
N GLN A 287 -72.37 34.56 11.80
CA GLN A 287 -73.73 34.12 12.14
C GLN A 287 -74.58 35.30 12.62
N GLN A 288 -74.07 36.13 13.55
CA GLN A 288 -74.71 37.35 14.01
C GLN A 288 -74.98 38.32 12.85
N TYR A 289 -73.99 38.57 12.00
CA TYR A 289 -74.14 39.43 10.82
C TYR A 289 -75.15 38.85 9.81
N SER A 290 -75.18 37.53 9.61
CA SER A 290 -76.19 36.88 8.78
C SER A 290 -77.60 36.95 9.39
N ALA A 291 -77.71 36.94 10.73
CA ALA A 291 -78.96 37.10 11.46
C ALA A 291 -79.43 38.56 11.43
N GLU A 292 -78.53 39.55 11.48
CA GLU A 292 -78.85 40.95 11.22
C GLU A 292 -79.31 41.17 9.77
N ILE A 293 -78.64 40.58 8.78
CA ILE A 293 -79.06 40.66 7.37
C ILE A 293 -80.42 40.01 7.19
N ARG A 294 -80.67 38.83 7.76
CA ARG A 294 -82.00 38.19 7.73
C ARG A 294 -83.04 39.08 8.39
N LYS A 295 -82.78 39.58 9.60
CA LYS A 295 -83.69 40.50 10.29
C LYS A 295 -84.00 41.75 9.45
N ARG A 296 -82.99 42.41 8.87
CA ARG A 296 -83.19 43.57 7.98
C ARG A 296 -83.97 43.19 6.72
N ALA A 297 -83.74 42.01 6.16
CA ALA A 297 -84.47 41.51 4.99
C ALA A 297 -85.91 41.09 5.33
N ASP A 298 -86.17 40.56 6.52
CA ASP A 298 -87.51 40.24 7.04
C ASP A 298 -88.28 41.53 7.37
N GLU A 299 -87.61 42.54 7.94
CA GLU A 299 -88.14 43.90 8.15
C GLU A 299 -88.49 44.56 6.80
N GLN A 300 -87.58 44.55 5.82
CA GLN A 300 -87.84 45.05 4.46
C GLN A 300 -88.92 44.23 3.73
N ALA A 301 -88.99 42.91 3.92
CA ALA A 301 -90.05 42.10 3.35
C ALA A 301 -91.42 42.37 4.00
N ALA A 302 -91.47 42.75 5.27
CA ALA A 302 -92.69 43.19 5.95
C ALA A 302 -93.12 44.59 5.49
N GLU A 303 -92.18 45.50 5.24
CA GLU A 303 -92.45 46.82 4.63
C GLU A 303 -92.96 46.68 3.19
N VAL A 304 -92.29 45.87 2.36
CA VAL A 304 -92.74 45.59 0.98
C VAL A 304 -94.11 44.91 0.96
N ARG A 305 -94.39 43.99 1.89
CA ARG A 305 -95.73 43.37 2.01
C ARG A 305 -96.79 44.39 2.39
N ARG A 306 -96.55 45.27 3.37
CA ARG A 306 -97.49 46.36 3.68
C ARG A 306 -97.78 47.22 2.47
N LEU A 307 -96.74 47.63 1.74
CA LEU A 307 -96.90 48.44 0.53
C LEU A 307 -97.64 47.69 -0.58
N SER A 308 -97.48 46.37 -0.71
CA SER A 308 -98.27 45.57 -1.67
C SER A 308 -99.72 45.34 -1.22
N ASP A 309 -99.97 45.20 0.08
CA ASP A 309 -101.31 45.01 0.64
C ASP A 309 -102.12 46.32 0.53
N GLU A 310 -101.48 47.47 0.77
CA GLU A 310 -102.03 48.81 0.53
C GLU A 310 -102.32 49.05 -0.97
N GLN A 311 -101.44 48.60 -1.86
CA GLN A 311 -101.66 48.67 -3.32
C GLN A 311 -102.76 47.71 -3.79
N ALA A 312 -102.91 46.53 -3.16
CA ALA A 312 -103.97 45.59 -3.47
C ALA A 312 -105.35 46.16 -3.09
N ALA A 313 -105.48 46.77 -1.91
CA ALA A 313 -106.71 47.45 -1.50
C ALA A 313 -107.09 48.58 -2.49
N ALA A 314 -106.13 49.39 -2.92
CA ALA A 314 -106.36 50.44 -3.92
C ALA A 314 -106.76 49.88 -5.31
N ALA A 315 -106.29 48.68 -5.68
CA ALA A 315 -106.69 48.00 -6.90
C ALA A 315 -108.10 47.40 -6.82
N GLU A 316 -108.53 46.92 -5.65
CA GLU A 316 -109.90 46.45 -5.40
C GLU A 316 -110.92 47.60 -5.47
N GLU A 317 -110.59 48.78 -4.92
CA GLU A 317 -111.41 50.00 -5.07
C GLU A 317 -111.57 50.40 -6.55
N GLN A 318 -110.48 50.36 -7.33
CA GLN A 318 -110.52 50.65 -8.78
C GLN A 318 -111.34 49.62 -9.56
N LEU A 319 -111.25 48.34 -9.23
CA LEU A 319 -112.06 47.28 -9.86
C LEU A 319 -113.56 47.48 -9.57
N HIS A 320 -113.93 47.92 -8.36
CA HIS A 320 -115.33 48.20 -8.02
C HIS A 320 -115.88 49.40 -8.81
N ALA A 321 -115.07 50.43 -9.09
CA ALA A 321 -115.47 51.56 -9.93
C ALA A 321 -115.76 51.12 -11.38
N VAL A 322 -114.85 50.36 -12.00
CA VAL A 322 -115.01 49.88 -13.38
C VAL A 322 -116.23 48.95 -13.54
N GLN A 323 -116.57 48.16 -12.51
CA GLN A 323 -117.76 47.30 -12.55
C GLN A 323 -119.09 48.08 -12.62
N LEU A 324 -119.14 49.31 -12.09
CA LEU A 324 -120.32 50.17 -12.20
C LEU A 324 -120.47 50.74 -13.63
N GLU A 325 -119.41 51.28 -14.22
CA GLU A 325 -119.43 51.80 -15.60
C GLU A 325 -119.80 50.72 -16.64
N VAL A 326 -119.30 49.49 -16.46
CA VAL A 326 -119.66 48.33 -17.30
C VAL A 326 -121.14 47.93 -17.13
N GLY A 327 -121.76 48.24 -15.99
CA GLY A 327 -123.20 48.09 -15.78
C GLY A 327 -124.03 49.06 -16.63
N GLU A 328 -123.68 50.34 -16.59
CA GLU A 328 -124.38 51.41 -17.33
C GLU A 328 -124.24 51.24 -18.85
N GLN A 329 -123.03 50.97 -19.34
CA GLN A 329 -122.79 50.77 -20.78
C GLN A 329 -123.58 49.58 -21.36
N ARG A 330 -123.82 48.53 -20.58
CA ARG A 330 -124.64 47.37 -21.01
C ARG A 330 -126.12 47.71 -21.16
N GLN A 331 -126.65 48.63 -20.35
CA GLN A 331 -128.04 49.08 -20.47
C GLN A 331 -128.23 49.96 -21.72
N ALA A 332 -127.27 50.84 -22.02
CA ALA A 332 -127.28 51.65 -23.25
C ALA A 332 -127.20 50.78 -24.53
N LEU A 333 -126.35 49.73 -24.53
CA LEU A 333 -126.24 48.81 -25.67
C LEU A 333 -127.51 48.00 -25.93
N ALA A 334 -128.27 47.62 -24.90
CA ALA A 334 -129.54 46.91 -25.08
C ALA A 334 -130.58 47.76 -25.84
N GLN A 335 -130.74 49.02 -25.43
CA GLN A 335 -131.69 49.96 -26.06
C GLN A 335 -131.35 50.27 -27.52
N LEU A 336 -130.07 50.20 -27.91
CA LEU A 336 -129.63 50.39 -29.29
C LEU A 336 -129.85 49.16 -30.19
N HIS A 337 -129.90 47.95 -29.64
CA HIS A 337 -130.23 46.74 -30.43
C HIS A 337 -131.75 46.65 -30.68
N GLU A 338 -132.58 46.95 -29.68
CA GLU A 338 -134.04 46.95 -29.82
C GLU A 338 -134.51 47.93 -30.91
N GLN A 339 -133.87 49.10 -31.03
CA GLN A 339 -134.11 50.07 -32.10
C GLN A 339 -133.56 49.66 -33.48
N LEU A 340 -132.60 48.72 -33.54
CA LEU A 340 -132.07 48.19 -34.80
C LEU A 340 -133.01 47.10 -35.35
N ASP A 341 -133.44 46.17 -34.51
CA ASP A 341 -134.34 45.06 -34.87
C ASP A 341 -135.70 45.56 -35.40
N GLU A 342 -136.26 46.63 -34.82
CA GLU A 342 -137.49 47.27 -35.33
C GLU A 342 -137.29 47.94 -36.71
N ALA A 343 -136.08 48.45 -37.00
CA ALA A 343 -135.78 49.14 -38.26
C ALA A 343 -135.49 48.16 -39.40
N GLU A 344 -134.85 47.01 -39.13
CA GLU A 344 -134.57 46.00 -40.14
C GLU A 344 -135.85 45.26 -40.58
N GLN A 345 -136.77 44.97 -39.66
CA GLN A 345 -138.07 44.34 -40.00
C GLN A 345 -138.91 45.18 -40.97
N GLN A 346 -138.97 46.51 -40.76
CA GLN A 346 -139.69 47.44 -41.64
C GLN A 346 -139.07 47.53 -43.04
N LEU A 347 -137.77 47.28 -43.17
CA LEU A 347 -137.04 47.38 -44.43
C LEU A 347 -137.31 46.18 -45.36
N ASP A 348 -137.47 44.98 -44.80
CA ASP A 348 -137.69 43.76 -45.58
C ASP A 348 -139.16 43.55 -46.00
N GLU A 349 -140.15 44.01 -45.22
CA GLU A 349 -141.55 44.09 -45.69
C GLU A 349 -141.68 45.03 -46.91
N ALA A 350 -140.98 46.16 -46.89
CA ALA A 350 -140.95 47.12 -48.01
C ALA A 350 -140.27 46.56 -49.28
N ARG A 351 -139.32 45.62 -49.14
CA ARG A 351 -138.67 44.93 -50.25
C ARG A 351 -139.58 43.86 -50.86
N GLN A 352 -140.16 42.99 -50.04
CA GLN A 352 -141.04 41.91 -50.51
C GLN A 352 -142.29 42.45 -51.23
N THR A 353 -142.85 43.56 -50.75
CA THR A 353 -143.97 44.23 -51.43
C THR A 353 -143.56 44.88 -52.76
N LYS A 354 -142.38 45.50 -52.85
CA LYS A 354 -141.86 46.04 -54.11
C LYS A 354 -141.71 44.94 -55.17
N ASP A 355 -141.01 43.86 -54.85
CA ASP A 355 -140.63 42.84 -55.85
C ASP A 355 -141.86 42.08 -56.38
N ALA A 356 -142.91 41.92 -55.56
CA ALA A 356 -144.21 41.44 -56.02
C ALA A 356 -144.83 42.37 -57.08
N THR A 357 -144.79 43.70 -56.88
CA THR A 357 -145.35 44.65 -57.86
C THR A 357 -144.57 44.70 -59.18
N GLU A 358 -143.26 44.47 -59.18
CA GLU A 358 -142.44 44.42 -60.40
C GLU A 358 -142.70 43.13 -61.22
N ALA A 359 -143.02 42.01 -60.54
CA ALA A 359 -143.45 40.78 -61.19
C ALA A 359 -144.81 40.94 -61.91
N ASP A 360 -145.79 41.60 -61.28
CA ASP A 360 -147.07 41.86 -61.94
C ASP A 360 -146.97 42.92 -63.05
N LEU A 361 -146.10 43.93 -62.91
CA LEU A 361 -145.86 44.93 -63.97
C LEU A 361 -145.24 44.33 -65.24
N THR A 362 -144.32 43.36 -65.10
CA THR A 362 -143.74 42.65 -66.25
C THR A 362 -144.77 41.72 -66.91
N ARG A 363 -145.62 41.07 -66.12
CA ARG A 363 -146.72 40.23 -66.61
C ARG A 363 -147.78 41.04 -67.37
N LEU A 364 -148.15 42.22 -66.87
CA LEU A 364 -149.06 43.15 -67.54
C LEU A 364 -148.46 43.69 -68.85
N ARG A 365 -147.15 43.95 -68.90
CA ARG A 365 -146.46 44.38 -70.15
C ARG A 365 -146.52 43.31 -71.24
N GLN A 366 -146.35 42.03 -70.91
CA GLN A 366 -146.45 40.92 -71.87
C GLN A 366 -147.86 40.79 -72.45
N LEU A 367 -148.91 40.87 -71.62
CA LEU A 367 -150.30 40.89 -72.08
C LEU A 367 -150.64 42.12 -72.95
N LEU A 368 -150.01 43.27 -72.67
CA LEU A 368 -150.16 44.49 -73.48
C LEU A 368 -149.43 44.35 -74.83
N GLU A 369 -148.29 43.65 -74.89
CA GLU A 369 -147.65 43.30 -76.16
C GLU A 369 -148.49 42.32 -77.00
N GLU A 370 -149.09 41.29 -76.40
CA GLU A 370 -149.96 40.36 -77.14
C GLU A 370 -151.19 41.09 -77.71
N THR A 371 -151.89 41.87 -76.89
CA THR A 371 -153.02 42.70 -77.35
C THR A 371 -152.60 43.79 -78.36
N SER A 372 -151.36 44.30 -78.31
CA SER A 372 -150.85 45.21 -79.35
C SER A 372 -150.74 44.53 -80.72
N ARG A 373 -150.39 43.24 -80.75
CA ARG A 373 -150.24 42.46 -81.99
C ARG A 373 -151.61 42.10 -82.58
N GLU A 374 -152.58 41.75 -81.74
CA GLU A 374 -153.97 41.53 -82.17
C GLU A 374 -154.65 42.83 -82.65
N LEU A 375 -154.45 43.95 -81.94
CA LEU A 375 -155.02 45.24 -82.33
C LEU A 375 -154.41 45.79 -83.63
N VAL A 376 -153.12 45.52 -83.91
CA VAL A 376 -152.50 45.83 -85.20
C VAL A 376 -153.08 44.96 -86.32
N ALA A 377 -153.38 43.68 -86.06
CA ALA A 377 -154.02 42.81 -87.04
C ALA A 377 -155.46 43.26 -87.40
N GLU A 378 -156.27 43.68 -86.41
CA GLU A 378 -157.65 44.15 -86.67
C GLU A 378 -157.74 45.60 -87.14
N SER A 379 -156.83 46.49 -86.71
CA SER A 379 -156.80 47.86 -87.25
C SER A 379 -156.39 47.88 -88.73
N GLN A 380 -155.49 46.99 -89.18
CA GLN A 380 -155.20 46.83 -90.61
C GLN A 380 -156.42 46.33 -91.41
N ARG A 381 -157.22 45.40 -90.85
CA ARG A 381 -158.51 45.00 -91.43
C ARG A 381 -159.49 46.17 -91.53
N LEU A 382 -159.59 47.01 -90.50
CA LEU A 382 -160.42 48.22 -90.53
C LEU A 382 -159.92 49.27 -91.53
N ASP A 383 -158.61 49.37 -91.74
CA ASP A 383 -157.98 50.27 -92.72
C ASP A 383 -158.29 49.81 -94.16
N GLU A 384 -158.37 48.49 -94.41
CA GLU A 384 -158.84 47.93 -95.68
C GLU A 384 -160.35 48.14 -95.89
N VAL A 385 -161.18 47.98 -94.85
CA VAL A 385 -162.62 48.27 -94.91
C VAL A 385 -162.91 49.78 -95.10
N ARG A 386 -162.16 50.68 -94.46
CA ARG A 386 -162.32 52.13 -94.67
C ARG A 386 -161.74 52.63 -95.99
N ARG A 387 -160.77 51.95 -96.60
CA ARG A 387 -160.40 52.20 -98.01
C ARG A 387 -161.49 51.78 -99.00
N ALA A 388 -162.42 50.88 -98.63
CA ALA A 388 -163.66 50.70 -99.37
C ALA A 388 -164.68 51.85 -99.11
N ALA A 389 -164.73 52.40 -97.89
CA ALA A 389 -165.54 53.60 -97.60
C ALA A 389 -165.01 54.87 -98.30
N GLU A 390 -163.70 54.96 -98.56
CA GLU A 390 -163.11 55.98 -99.42
C GLU A 390 -163.65 55.96 -100.86
N ALA A 391 -164.27 54.86 -101.34
CA ALA A 391 -164.98 54.85 -102.62
C ALA A 391 -166.43 55.38 -102.49
N ALA A 392 -167.02 55.32 -101.29
CA ALA A 392 -168.41 55.67 -101.02
C ALA A 392 -168.62 57.14 -100.63
N GLU A 393 -167.76 57.74 -99.78
CA GLU A 393 -167.89 59.18 -99.47
C GLU A 393 -167.16 60.07 -100.50
N ARG A 394 -166.17 59.53 -101.23
CA ARG A 394 -165.84 60.02 -102.59
C ARG A 394 -166.94 59.71 -103.62
N HIS A 395 -168.13 59.27 -103.17
CA HIS A 395 -169.42 59.33 -103.88
C HIS A 395 -170.52 60.17 -103.17
N ALA A 396 -170.24 60.81 -102.02
CA ALA A 396 -171.03 61.93 -101.46
C ALA A 396 -170.41 63.33 -101.74
N LYS A 397 -169.13 63.34 -102.14
CA LYS A 397 -168.65 63.88 -103.44
C LYS A 397 -169.49 64.99 -104.08
N GLU A 398 -168.83 66.06 -104.51
CA GLU A 398 -169.38 67.09 -105.42
C GLU A 398 -170.60 67.89 -104.90
N THR A 399 -171.30 67.45 -103.85
CA THR A 399 -172.46 68.14 -103.26
C THR A 399 -172.06 69.35 -102.41
N ARG A 400 -171.07 69.23 -101.52
CA ARG A 400 -170.71 70.29 -100.55
C ARG A 400 -169.53 71.19 -100.94
N ALA A 401 -168.73 70.81 -101.95
CA ALA A 401 -167.73 71.70 -102.58
C ALA A 401 -168.36 72.93 -103.30
N ARG A 402 -169.69 73.02 -103.25
CA ARG A 402 -170.54 74.05 -103.83
C ARG A 402 -170.96 75.15 -102.84
N VAL A 403 -170.87 74.92 -101.53
CA VAL A 403 -171.21 75.90 -100.49
C VAL A 403 -169.97 76.69 -100.07
N GLN A 404 -169.77 77.79 -100.80
CA GLN A 404 -168.75 78.84 -100.78
C GLN A 404 -167.72 78.86 -99.60
N ARG A 405 -166.42 79.04 -99.81
CA ARG A 405 -165.72 80.08 -100.60
C ARG A 405 -166.02 81.54 -100.18
N GLU A 406 -166.75 81.76 -99.09
CA GLU A 406 -167.34 83.07 -98.72
C GLU A 406 -166.71 83.81 -97.53
N ALA A 407 -165.74 83.22 -96.83
CA ALA A 407 -165.08 83.85 -95.68
C ALA A 407 -163.62 83.39 -95.48
N LYS A 408 -162.66 83.46 -96.41
CA LYS A 408 -162.34 84.45 -97.45
C LYS A 408 -162.53 85.92 -97.03
N ARG A 409 -161.41 86.59 -96.73
CA ARG A 409 -161.30 87.99 -96.20
C ARG A 409 -161.83 88.11 -94.77
N VAL A 410 -161.60 89.27 -94.14
CA VAL A 410 -162.23 89.69 -92.86
C VAL A 410 -161.95 88.72 -91.69
N ALA A 411 -160.73 88.57 -91.20
CA ALA A 411 -159.73 89.61 -90.91
C ALA A 411 -158.31 89.08 -91.21
N ASP A 412 -157.43 89.69 -92.01
CA ASP A 412 -157.31 91.09 -92.46
C ASP A 412 -157.37 92.10 -91.29
N LEU A 413 -156.27 92.82 -91.04
CA LEU A 413 -156.19 93.94 -90.08
C LEU A 413 -156.21 93.49 -88.59
N ALA A 414 -155.26 93.84 -87.72
CA ALA A 414 -154.07 94.69 -87.84
C ALA A 414 -152.89 94.01 -87.10
N ALA A 415 -151.63 94.13 -87.53
CA ALA A 415 -150.90 95.39 -87.77
C ALA A 415 -150.79 96.30 -86.51
N ALA A 416 -151.10 95.77 -85.33
CA ALA A 416 -150.70 96.30 -84.03
C ALA A 416 -149.90 95.19 -83.31
N ALA A 417 -148.59 95.23 -83.10
CA ALA A 417 -147.62 96.33 -83.15
C ALA A 417 -147.95 97.48 -82.17
N VAL A 418 -146.98 97.78 -81.28
CA VAL A 418 -146.80 99.09 -80.62
C VAL A 418 -148.08 99.71 -80.03
N MET A 419 -148.75 99.05 -79.06
CA MET A 419 -149.79 99.70 -78.25
C MET A 419 -149.94 99.20 -76.80
N ALA A 420 -149.82 97.89 -76.53
CA ALA A 420 -150.12 97.29 -75.22
C ALA A 420 -149.07 96.21 -74.87
N ALA A 421 -148.69 95.92 -73.63
CA ALA A 421 -149.39 95.99 -72.33
C ALA A 421 -150.44 94.89 -72.12
N ALA A 422 -149.96 93.69 -71.78
CA ALA A 422 -150.70 92.48 -71.40
C ALA A 422 -151.51 91.76 -72.52
N ALA A 423 -152.05 90.59 -72.14
CA ALA A 423 -153.00 89.71 -72.84
C ALA A 423 -152.50 88.81 -74.00
N GLY A 424 -153.16 87.65 -74.14
CA GLY A 424 -153.03 86.67 -75.24
C GLY A 424 -151.91 85.61 -75.07
N GLY A 425 -152.05 84.33 -75.45
CA GLY A 425 -153.21 83.61 -76.04
C GLY A 425 -153.55 84.02 -77.49
N GLY A 426 -153.66 83.15 -78.50
CA GLY A 426 -153.48 81.68 -78.57
C GLY A 426 -152.72 81.28 -79.87
N GLU A 427 -152.68 80.01 -80.29
CA GLU A 427 -153.69 79.36 -81.16
C GLU A 427 -154.01 80.14 -82.46
N THR A 428 -154.05 79.54 -83.67
CA THR A 428 -154.26 78.11 -84.02
C THR A 428 -153.72 77.76 -85.42
N ALA A 429 -153.45 76.47 -85.65
CA ALA A 429 -153.88 75.62 -86.80
C ALA A 429 -153.68 76.00 -88.29
N GLU A 430 -153.60 75.04 -89.23
CA GLU A 430 -153.21 73.60 -89.23
C GLU A 430 -153.09 73.09 -90.70
N TYR A 431 -152.11 72.20 -90.99
CA TYR A 431 -152.24 71.02 -91.88
C TYR A 431 -152.41 71.27 -93.43
N PRO A 432 -152.49 70.25 -94.35
CA PRO A 432 -152.75 68.81 -94.15
C PRO A 432 -152.00 67.71 -94.97
N MET A 433 -151.71 66.59 -94.25
CA MET A 433 -151.97 65.15 -94.54
C MET A 433 -151.36 64.29 -95.69
N VAL A 434 -150.89 63.07 -95.28
CA VAL A 434 -151.07 61.70 -95.88
C VAL A 434 -150.24 61.27 -97.14
N SER A 435 -149.62 60.07 -97.31
CA SER A 435 -149.21 58.84 -96.53
C SER A 435 -148.21 57.98 -97.40
N GLY A 436 -147.68 56.74 -97.17
CA GLY A 436 -147.82 55.60 -96.21
C GLY A 436 -147.07 54.29 -96.71
N ARG A 437 -147.34 53.08 -96.13
CA ARG A 437 -147.00 51.66 -96.58
C ARG A 437 -145.67 50.90 -96.15
N ALA A 438 -145.71 50.09 -95.06
CA ALA A 438 -144.98 48.80 -94.65
C ALA A 438 -143.41 48.63 -94.32
N GLY A 439 -142.93 48.26 -93.05
CA GLY A 439 -141.50 47.87 -92.62
C GLY A 439 -141.16 47.46 -91.08
N HIS A 440 -139.95 46.92 -90.66
CA HIS A 440 -139.54 46.39 -89.26
C HIS A 440 -138.00 45.97 -88.95
N GLY A 441 -137.48 45.80 -87.66
CA GLY A 441 -136.21 45.05 -87.19
C GLY A 441 -135.41 45.39 -85.83
N GLY A 442 -134.49 44.55 -85.23
CA GLY A 442 -133.44 44.86 -84.12
C GLY A 442 -132.86 43.74 -83.10
N ASP A 443 -131.59 43.83 -82.51
CA ASP A 443 -130.77 42.71 -81.81
C ASP A 443 -129.59 43.04 -80.72
N ASP A 444 -128.99 42.02 -79.98
CA ASP A 444 -127.56 41.75 -79.38
C ASP A 444 -126.95 41.97 -77.87
N PRO A 445 -126.03 41.10 -77.22
CA PRO A 445 -125.40 41.21 -75.81
C PRO A 445 -123.93 40.61 -75.38
N ALA A 446 -123.45 40.67 -74.05
CA ALA A 446 -122.33 39.91 -73.25
C ALA A 446 -120.93 40.63 -72.82
N SER A 447 -119.87 40.25 -71.99
CA SER A 447 -119.36 39.36 -70.81
C SER A 447 -117.80 39.66 -70.43
N THR A 448 -116.85 39.22 -69.50
CA THR A 448 -116.50 38.61 -68.10
C THR A 448 -114.89 38.50 -67.88
N VAL A 449 -114.02 38.21 -66.82
CA VAL A 449 -113.81 37.97 -65.30
C VAL A 449 -112.23 37.89 -64.83
N ASP A 450 -111.76 37.62 -63.55
CA ASP A 450 -110.37 37.82 -62.85
C ASP A 450 -109.85 36.69 -61.80
N GLY A 451 -108.71 36.52 -60.98
CA GLY A 451 -107.39 37.18 -60.53
C GLY A 451 -106.51 36.47 -59.34
N GLN A 452 -105.40 37.06 -58.73
CA GLN A 452 -104.68 36.86 -57.33
C GLN A 452 -103.19 36.26 -57.05
N ALA A 453 -102.44 36.63 -55.90
CA ALA A 453 -101.45 35.88 -54.95
C ALA A 453 -99.91 36.28 -54.52
N GLU A 454 -99.47 36.03 -53.22
CA GLU A 454 -98.14 35.63 -52.47
C GLU A 454 -96.85 36.44 -51.88
N ASN A 455 -95.96 35.82 -50.98
CA ASN A 455 -94.96 36.32 -49.89
C ASN A 455 -93.53 35.55 -49.69
N ALA A 456 -92.52 35.60 -48.72
CA ALA A 456 -91.75 36.50 -47.71
C ALA A 456 -90.42 35.87 -46.95
N ASP A 457 -89.67 36.57 -45.99
CA ASP A 457 -88.55 36.22 -44.93
C ASP A 457 -86.96 36.30 -45.22
N ALA A 458 -85.82 36.26 -44.41
CA ALA A 458 -85.22 36.02 -42.99
C ALA A 458 -83.82 36.82 -42.69
N ASP A 459 -82.72 36.66 -41.83
CA ASP A 459 -82.02 35.83 -40.72
C ASP A 459 -80.72 36.53 -40.00
N ARG A 460 -79.98 35.99 -38.93
CA ARG A 460 -78.64 36.52 -38.29
C ARG A 460 -77.75 35.57 -37.32
N GLY A 461 -76.41 35.34 -37.49
CA GLY A 461 -75.38 34.76 -36.48
C GLY A 461 -73.93 34.37 -37.00
N GLY A 462 -72.81 33.88 -36.33
CA GLY A 462 -72.20 33.84 -34.93
C GLY A 462 -70.96 32.87 -34.60
N SER A 463 -69.91 33.28 -33.79
CA SER A 463 -68.92 32.51 -32.87
C SER A 463 -67.43 31.99 -33.17
N ASP A 464 -66.52 32.09 -32.13
CA ASP A 464 -65.34 31.26 -31.60
C ASP A 464 -63.81 31.19 -32.07
N ARG A 465 -62.85 31.25 -31.06
CA ARG A 465 -61.46 30.66 -30.84
C ARG A 465 -60.03 31.21 -31.28
N ASN A 466 -59.09 31.11 -30.30
CA ASN A 466 -57.61 30.80 -30.28
C ASN A 466 -56.44 31.79 -30.63
N GLY A 467 -55.34 31.78 -29.83
CA GLY A 467 -53.93 32.07 -30.24
C GLY A 467 -53.08 33.10 -29.43
N ALA A 468 -51.80 32.77 -29.08
CA ALA A 468 -50.79 33.69 -28.48
C ALA A 468 -49.31 33.24 -28.76
N VAL A 469 -48.29 34.09 -28.50
CA VAL A 469 -46.99 34.09 -29.26
C VAL A 469 -45.70 34.30 -28.42
N GLY A 470 -44.57 33.69 -28.85
CA GLY A 470 -43.16 34.07 -28.52
C GLY A 470 -42.31 32.97 -27.83
N GLN A 471 -40.98 32.86 -27.98
CA GLN A 471 -39.97 33.56 -28.82
C GLN A 471 -38.68 32.69 -29.02
N SER A 472 -37.76 33.05 -29.92
CA SER A 472 -36.46 32.38 -30.24
C SER A 472 -35.27 32.87 -29.36
N GLY A 473 -34.05 32.32 -29.33
CA GLY A 473 -33.34 31.17 -29.96
C GLY A 473 -31.88 31.07 -29.42
N GLN A 474 -31.23 29.89 -29.31
CA GLN A 474 -30.19 29.32 -30.22
C GLN A 474 -28.80 30.04 -30.33
N PRO A 475 -27.66 29.38 -30.68
CA PRO A 475 -27.28 27.95 -30.56
C PRO A 475 -25.75 27.57 -30.35
N ARG A 476 -25.49 26.38 -29.75
CA ARG A 476 -24.43 25.37 -30.14
C ARG A 476 -22.90 25.71 -29.91
N PRO A 477 -21.90 24.80 -30.19
CA PRO A 477 -21.61 23.62 -29.35
C PRO A 477 -20.09 23.20 -29.21
N GLY A 478 -19.83 22.09 -28.48
CA GLY A 478 -18.63 21.22 -28.59
C GLY A 478 -17.48 21.51 -27.61
N SER A 479 -16.46 20.65 -27.42
CA SER A 479 -16.36 19.18 -27.53
C SER A 479 -14.93 18.72 -27.15
N SER A 480 -14.76 18.16 -25.95
CA SER A 480 -13.82 17.09 -25.52
C SER A 480 -12.31 17.06 -25.90
N GLU A 481 -11.51 16.60 -24.92
CA GLU A 481 -10.17 15.94 -24.97
C GLU A 481 -8.85 16.75 -24.85
N LEU A 482 -8.14 16.44 -23.75
CA LEU A 482 -6.71 16.04 -23.63
C LEU A 482 -5.57 16.88 -24.27
N GLY A 483 -4.59 17.29 -23.45
CA GLY A 483 -3.23 17.65 -23.96
C GLY A 483 -2.32 18.39 -22.97
N ALA A 484 -1.21 17.77 -22.57
CA ALA A 484 -0.23 18.19 -21.54
C ALA A 484 0.62 19.46 -21.83
N GLY A 485 1.26 20.00 -20.78
CA GLY A 485 2.24 21.11 -20.78
C GLY A 485 1.90 22.14 -19.69
N LEU A 486 2.70 22.34 -18.62
CA LEU A 486 3.95 23.11 -18.56
C LEU A 486 3.76 24.57 -19.04
N GLU A 487 4.07 25.62 -18.27
CA GLU A 487 4.91 25.70 -17.06
C GLU A 487 4.65 26.99 -16.22
N HIS A 488 5.57 27.31 -15.29
CA HIS A 488 5.76 28.58 -14.56
C HIS A 488 4.83 28.94 -13.39
N GLY A 489 5.38 28.84 -12.17
CA GLY A 489 5.50 30.04 -11.32
C GLY A 489 4.68 30.14 -10.01
N SER A 490 5.16 29.51 -8.92
CA SER A 490 5.21 30.17 -7.59
C SER A 490 6.08 29.42 -6.56
N ARG A 491 6.75 30.20 -5.72
CA ARG A 491 7.42 29.83 -4.44
C ARG A 491 6.56 30.36 -3.27
N PRO A 492 6.84 30.03 -2.00
CA PRO A 492 7.57 28.87 -1.45
C PRO A 492 6.79 28.17 -0.31
N LEU A 493 7.32 27.04 0.19
CA LEU A 493 7.35 26.73 1.63
C LEU A 493 8.44 25.69 1.91
N MET A 494 9.00 25.70 3.13
CA MET A 494 10.14 24.87 3.54
C MET A 494 9.70 23.80 4.54
N ASP A 495 10.16 22.56 4.34
CA ASP A 495 10.04 21.47 5.30
C ASP A 495 11.39 21.27 6.04
N PRO A 496 11.44 21.33 7.39
CA PRO A 496 12.69 21.39 8.13
C PRO A 496 13.48 20.06 8.26
N VAL A 497 12.96 18.93 7.76
CA VAL A 497 13.58 17.60 8.01
C VAL A 497 14.94 17.42 7.28
N ALA A 498 15.22 18.18 6.22
CA ALA A 498 16.42 18.03 5.39
C ALA A 498 17.74 18.62 5.96
N ARG A 499 17.87 18.80 7.28
CA ARG A 499 19.10 19.35 7.92
C ARG A 499 19.66 18.51 9.09
N ALA A 500 19.47 17.19 9.07
CA ALA A 500 20.03 16.26 10.07
C ALA A 500 21.19 15.38 9.56
N ALA A 501 21.58 15.49 8.29
CA ALA A 501 22.49 14.53 7.62
C ALA A 501 23.91 15.05 7.33
N ALA A 502 24.32 16.20 7.87
CA ALA A 502 25.57 16.89 7.50
C ALA A 502 26.31 17.53 8.69
N ALA A 503 26.35 16.84 9.84
CA ALA A 503 26.93 17.37 11.09
C ALA A 503 27.78 16.37 11.91
N VAL A 504 28.19 15.24 11.32
CA VAL A 504 29.01 14.21 12.00
C VAL A 504 30.23 13.85 11.12
N ALA A 505 31.04 14.86 10.80
CA ALA A 505 32.18 14.73 9.87
C ALA A 505 33.36 15.67 10.19
N ALA A 506 33.64 15.91 11.48
CA ALA A 506 34.87 16.54 11.98
C ALA A 506 35.19 15.95 13.37
N GLY A 507 36.48 15.78 13.71
CA GLY A 507 36.93 15.06 14.93
C GLY A 507 36.44 15.69 16.24
N GLY A 508 36.46 15.02 17.39
CA GLY A 508 37.29 13.91 17.92
C GLY A 508 37.47 14.19 19.44
N PRO A 509 38.51 13.71 20.15
CA PRO A 509 39.37 12.53 19.96
C PRO A 509 39.24 11.51 21.12
N GLY A 510 39.87 10.34 20.97
CA GLY A 510 39.80 9.23 21.94
C GLY A 510 38.51 8.42 21.81
N GLY A 511 38.47 7.14 22.16
CA GLY A 511 39.51 6.26 22.73
C GLY A 511 38.83 5.00 23.29
N ILE A 512 39.57 3.90 23.48
CA ILE A 512 39.05 2.58 23.89
C ILE A 512 38.24 1.86 22.79
N ASN A 513 38.88 0.89 22.11
CA ASN A 513 38.18 -0.19 21.41
C ASN A 513 37.99 -1.36 22.38
N TRP A 514 36.77 -1.92 22.45
CA TRP A 514 36.50 -3.23 23.07
C TRP A 514 35.92 -4.17 22.00
N PHE A 515 36.32 -5.45 22.06
CA PHE A 515 35.82 -6.59 21.26
C PHE A 515 35.87 -6.52 19.72
N ALA A 516 37.02 -6.94 19.19
CA ALA A 516 37.12 -8.00 18.17
C ALA A 516 38.48 -8.71 18.40
N GLY A 517 38.68 -10.01 18.18
CA GLY A 517 37.84 -11.00 17.48
C GLY A 517 38.73 -11.92 16.64
N GLN A 518 39.67 -12.63 17.28
CA GLN A 518 40.64 -13.51 16.61
C GLN A 518 39.97 -14.69 15.86
N PRO A 519 40.66 -15.22 14.84
CA PRO A 519 41.28 -16.54 15.02
C PRO A 519 42.68 -16.71 14.38
N ALA A 520 43.29 -17.88 14.64
CA ALA A 520 44.38 -18.54 13.91
C ALA A 520 45.83 -18.01 14.06
N ASP A 521 46.54 -18.64 15.00
CA ASP A 521 47.82 -19.35 14.82
C ASP A 521 48.95 -18.70 13.99
N GLN A 522 49.96 -18.23 14.71
CA GLN A 522 51.35 -18.33 14.27
C GLN A 522 52.31 -18.36 15.48
N GLN A 523 52.96 -19.50 15.67
CA GLN A 523 54.09 -19.67 16.59
C GLN A 523 55.27 -18.84 16.04
N SER A 524 55.70 -17.80 16.74
CA SER A 524 56.72 -17.83 17.81
C SER A 524 58.11 -18.27 17.32
N ASP A 525 59.05 -17.32 17.28
CA ASP A 525 60.45 -17.50 17.69
C ASP A 525 61.21 -16.15 17.59
N GLN A 526 61.30 -15.44 18.72
CA GLN A 526 62.28 -14.38 18.94
C GLN A 526 62.37 -14.04 20.43
N ASP A 527 63.54 -14.24 21.04
CA ASP A 527 63.79 -13.99 22.45
C ASP A 527 64.02 -12.50 22.77
N ASP A 528 63.40 -11.99 23.83
CA ASP A 528 63.73 -10.69 24.42
C ASP A 528 65.01 -10.81 25.26
N ALA A 529 66.12 -10.25 24.75
CA ALA A 529 67.41 -10.21 25.45
C ALA A 529 67.67 -8.81 26.02
N ALA A 530 67.31 -8.58 27.29
CA ALA A 530 67.52 -7.31 27.98
C ALA A 530 68.01 -7.46 29.43
N ALA A 531 68.73 -6.44 29.92
CA ALA A 531 69.17 -6.23 31.31
C ALA A 531 70.14 -7.26 31.93
N ALA A 532 71.43 -7.10 31.65
CA ALA A 532 72.53 -7.58 32.49
C ALA A 532 73.41 -6.39 32.93
N ALA A 533 73.01 -5.71 34.01
CA ALA A 533 73.79 -4.63 34.62
C ALA A 533 73.59 -4.66 36.14
N GLY A 534 74.63 -5.10 36.85
CA GLY A 534 74.58 -5.31 38.30
C GLY A 534 75.92 -5.84 38.80
N ASN A 535 76.85 -4.93 39.07
CA ASN A 535 77.93 -5.24 40.01
C ASN A 535 77.29 -5.43 41.38
N ASP A 536 77.62 -6.50 42.09
CA ASP A 536 77.84 -6.33 43.52
C ASP A 536 78.97 -7.20 44.02
N THR A 537 79.64 -6.72 45.06
CA THR A 537 80.78 -7.38 45.69
C THR A 537 80.37 -7.91 47.05
N ASP A 538 80.44 -9.21 47.24
CA ASP A 538 80.64 -9.74 48.60
C ASP A 538 81.67 -10.88 48.59
N ARG A 539 82.41 -10.99 49.69
CA ARG A 539 83.63 -11.79 49.84
C ARG A 539 83.63 -12.47 51.20
N ALA A 540 83.46 -13.78 51.19
CA ALA A 540 83.37 -14.59 52.40
C ALA A 540 84.59 -14.42 53.34
N PRO A 541 84.37 -14.33 54.67
CA PRO A 541 85.34 -14.68 55.68
C PRO A 541 85.35 -16.19 55.96
N GLU A 542 86.38 -16.66 56.68
CA GLU A 542 86.75 -18.07 56.86
C GLU A 542 85.92 -18.80 57.94
N PRO A 543 85.80 -20.14 57.88
CA PRO A 543 85.28 -20.93 59.01
C PRO A 543 86.30 -20.98 60.16
N ALA A 544 85.84 -20.75 61.39
CA ALA A 544 86.67 -20.88 62.58
C ALA A 544 86.99 -22.35 62.90
N ALA A 545 88.22 -22.61 63.34
CA ALA A 545 88.68 -23.95 63.73
C ALA A 545 88.23 -24.34 65.14
N ASN A 546 88.00 -25.64 65.34
CA ASN A 546 87.90 -26.36 66.62
C ASN A 546 88.27 -27.83 66.37
#